data_AF-A0A9W3JUH3-F1
#
_entry.id   AF-A0A9W3JUH3-F1
#
_cell.length_a   1.000
_cell.length_b   1.000
_cell.length_c   1.000
_cell.angle_alpha   90.00
_cell.angle_beta   90.00
_cell.angle_gamma   90.00
#
_symmetry.space_group_name_H-M   'P 1'
#
loop_
_entity.id
_entity.type
_entity.pdbx_description
1 polymer ?
#
loop_
_entity_poly.entity_id
_entity_poly.type
_entity_poly.pdbx_seq_one_letter_code
_entity_poly.pdbx_strand_id
1 'polypeptide(L)'
;MKQIVREDILDFQLGKLPWNKMFENESELIHALTLVNYEDYKGRGYENPKLVKDFQSRLACGLPLSVSQVLQLKRIAKDIYTYVSKECVG
;
A
#
# COMPACT_ATOMS: atom_id res chain seq x y z
N MET A 1 -28.84 -12.37 -4.45
CA MET A 1 -28.60 -11.03 -3.86
C MET A 1 -27.11 -10.77 -3.95
N LYS A 2 -26.67 -9.79 -4.75
CA LYS A 2 -25.25 -9.48 -4.91
C LYS A 2 -24.80 -8.68 -3.68
N GLN A 3 -23.95 -9.27 -2.85
CA GLN A 3 -23.38 -8.65 -1.66
C GLN A 3 -22.32 -7.64 -2.11
N ILE A 4 -22.76 -6.41 -2.42
CA ILE A 4 -21.92 -5.25 -2.71
C ILE A 4 -21.42 -4.72 -1.37
N VAL A 5 -20.51 -5.44 -0.73
CA VAL A 5 -20.02 -5.07 0.60
C VAL A 5 -18.54 -5.42 0.71
N ARG A 6 -17.64 -4.74 0.01
CA ARG A 6 -16.19 -4.87 0.28
C ARG A 6 -15.36 -3.60 0.10
N GLU A 7 -15.73 -2.66 -0.76
CA GLU A 7 -14.91 -1.47 -1.00
C GLU A 7 -15.29 -0.29 -0.11
N ASP A 8 -16.58 0.06 -0.03
CA ASP A 8 -17.04 1.17 0.81
C ASP A 8 -16.75 0.99 2.30
N ILE A 9 -16.78 -0.24 2.84
CA ILE A 9 -16.51 -0.46 4.27
C ILE A 9 -15.04 -0.25 4.60
N LEU A 10 -14.14 -0.82 3.79
CA LEU A 10 -12.70 -0.64 3.99
C LEU A 10 -12.31 0.83 3.79
N ASP A 11 -12.86 1.51 2.77
CA ASP A 11 -12.54 2.92 2.54
C ASP A 11 -13.09 3.83 3.66
N PHE A 12 -14.31 3.56 4.13
CA PHE A 12 -14.93 4.25 5.26
C PHE A 12 -14.19 4.01 6.58
N GLN A 13 -13.76 2.77 6.84
CA GLN A 13 -12.98 2.42 8.02
C GLN A 13 -11.57 3.03 7.96
N LEU A 14 -10.94 3.06 6.79
CA LEU A 14 -9.56 3.54 6.60
C LEU A 14 -9.47 5.06 6.36
N GLY A 15 -10.59 5.77 6.19
CA GLY A 15 -10.64 7.15 5.68
C GLY A 15 -9.75 8.18 6.38
N LYS A 16 -9.56 8.10 7.70
CA LYS A 16 -8.62 8.95 8.46
C LYS A 16 -7.62 8.13 9.27
N LEU A 17 -7.54 6.82 9.03
CA LEU A 17 -6.64 6.00 9.83
C LEU A 17 -5.19 6.38 9.47
N PRO A 18 -4.35 6.72 10.46
CA PRO A 18 -2.95 6.91 10.20
C PRO A 18 -2.30 5.55 9.88
N TRP A 19 -1.24 5.56 9.06
CA TRP A 19 -0.55 4.33 8.61
C TRP A 19 -0.12 3.40 9.76
N ASN A 20 0.20 3.95 10.93
CA ASN A 20 0.59 3.21 12.15
C ASN A 20 -0.57 2.47 12.84
N LYS A 21 -1.79 2.58 12.30
CA LYS A 21 -2.94 1.74 12.68
C LYS A 21 -3.20 0.64 11.65
N MET A 22 -2.58 0.72 10.47
CA MET A 22 -2.66 -0.27 9.40
C MET A 22 -1.45 -1.22 9.44
N PHE A 23 -0.29 -0.71 9.87
CA PHE A 23 0.97 -1.43 10.02
C PHE A 23 1.51 -1.21 11.43
N GLU A 24 2.07 -2.26 12.04
CA GLU A 24 2.73 -2.25 13.35
C GLU A 24 3.97 -1.36 13.35
N ASN A 25 4.71 -1.33 12.23
CA ASN A 25 5.94 -0.56 12.09
C ASN A 25 6.29 -0.26 10.62
N GLU A 26 7.34 0.56 10.42
CA GLU A 26 7.80 0.93 9.07
C GLU A 26 8.32 -0.26 8.26
N SER A 27 8.89 -1.28 8.94
CA SER A 27 9.41 -2.47 8.27
C SER A 27 8.29 -3.30 7.66
N GLU A 28 7.14 -3.42 8.35
CA GLU A 28 5.96 -4.08 7.81
C GLU A 28 5.38 -3.34 6.61
N LEU A 29 5.30 -2.00 6.65
CA LEU A 29 4.88 -1.19 5.50
C LEU A 29 5.82 -1.38 4.29
N ILE A 30 7.15 -1.38 4.53
CA ILE A 30 8.15 -1.63 3.48
C ILE A 30 8.01 -3.06 2.95
N HIS A 31 7.76 -4.04 3.81
CA HIS A 31 7.54 -5.41 3.39
C HIS A 31 6.26 -5.54 2.54
N ALA A 32 5.15 -4.95 2.96
CA ALA A 32 3.90 -4.92 2.21
C ALA A 32 4.08 -4.28 0.83
N LEU A 33 4.86 -3.21 0.73
CA LEU A 33 5.22 -2.61 -0.55
C LEU A 33 5.91 -3.62 -1.49
N THR A 34 6.74 -4.54 -0.99
CA THR A 34 7.39 -5.57 -1.84
C THR A 34 6.42 -6.63 -2.36
N LEU A 35 5.26 -6.80 -1.72
CA LEU A 35 4.22 -7.74 -2.13
C LEU A 35 3.28 -7.16 -3.20
N VAL A 36 3.32 -5.86 -3.43
CA VAL A 36 2.46 -5.19 -4.42
C VAL A 36 2.90 -5.57 -5.84
N ASN A 37 2.01 -6.17 -6.64
CA ASN A 37 2.25 -6.27 -8.07
C ASN A 37 1.99 -4.90 -8.72
N TYR A 38 3.05 -4.31 -9.28
CA TYR A 38 2.98 -2.96 -9.88
C TYR A 38 1.95 -2.85 -11.01
N GLU A 39 1.86 -3.85 -11.90
CA GLU A 39 0.96 -3.78 -13.06
C GLU A 39 -0.51 -3.82 -12.62
N ASP A 40 -0.83 -4.68 -11.65
CA ASP A 40 -2.17 -4.76 -11.07
C ASP A 40 -2.51 -3.51 -10.26
N TYR A 41 -1.57 -3.03 -9.44
CA TYR A 41 -1.74 -1.81 -8.64
C TYR A 41 -2.01 -0.60 -9.52
N LYS A 42 -1.27 -0.47 -10.63
CA LYS A 42 -1.47 0.58 -11.63
C LYS A 42 -2.83 0.47 -12.32
N GLY A 43 -3.30 -0.75 -12.61
CA GLY A 43 -4.59 -0.99 -13.25
C GLY A 43 -5.80 -0.70 -12.36
N ARG A 44 -5.63 -0.76 -11.03
CA ARG A 44 -6.72 -0.57 -10.05
C ARG A 44 -7.01 0.89 -9.67
N GLY A 45 -6.26 1.85 -10.21
CA GLY A 45 -6.52 3.29 -10.00
C GLY A 45 -6.06 3.84 -8.64
N TYR A 46 -5.15 3.14 -7.95
CA TYR A 46 -4.54 3.61 -6.70
C TYR A 46 -3.63 4.83 -6.90
N GLU A 47 -3.38 5.57 -5.82
CA GLU A 47 -2.59 6.79 -5.86
C GLU A 47 -1.12 6.50 -6.20
N ASN A 48 -0.57 7.35 -7.07
CA ASN A 48 0.85 7.46 -7.38
C ASN A 48 1.58 6.11 -7.60
N PRO A 49 1.14 5.27 -8.56
CA PRO A 49 1.77 3.97 -8.84
C PRO A 49 3.26 4.09 -9.19
N LYS A 50 3.70 5.24 -9.70
CA LYS A 50 5.12 5.53 -9.95
C LYS A 50 5.98 5.44 -8.69
N LEU A 51 5.47 5.89 -7.53
CA LEU A 51 6.20 5.81 -6.25
C LEU A 51 6.41 4.36 -5.84
N VAL A 52 5.41 3.50 -6.03
CA VAL A 52 5.53 2.06 -5.76
C VAL A 52 6.69 1.47 -6.56
N LYS A 53 6.73 1.73 -7.87
CA LYS A 53 7.80 1.26 -8.75
C LYS A 53 9.18 1.78 -8.34
N ASP A 54 9.29 3.08 -8.04
CA ASP A 54 10.56 3.71 -7.67
C ASP A 54 11.09 3.14 -6.35
N PHE A 55 10.21 2.96 -5.36
CA PHE A 55 10.59 2.41 -4.05
C PHE A 55 10.94 0.92 -4.15
N GLN A 56 10.15 0.13 -4.87
CA GLN A 56 10.46 -1.28 -5.13
C GLN A 56 11.81 -1.43 -5.85
N SER A 57 12.10 -0.59 -6.85
CA SER A 57 13.38 -0.63 -7.58
C SER A 57 14.56 -0.32 -6.66
N ARG A 58 14.43 0.64 -5.74
CA ARG A 58 15.48 0.93 -4.75
C ARG A 58 15.71 -0.24 -3.79
N LEU A 59 14.62 -0.80 -3.26
CA LEU A 59 14.69 -1.95 -2.35
C LEU A 59 15.31 -3.18 -3.04
N ALA A 60 14.98 -3.41 -4.31
CA ALA A 60 15.57 -4.48 -5.12
C ALA A 60 17.09 -4.29 -5.34
N CYS A 61 17.56 -3.05 -5.42
CA CYS A 61 18.99 -2.72 -5.44
C CYS A 61 19.67 -2.81 -4.06
N GLY A 62 18.97 -3.25 -3.01
CA GLY A 62 19.46 -3.28 -1.64
C GLY A 62 19.64 -1.89 -1.01
N LEU A 63 19.08 -0.85 -1.64
CA LEU A 63 19.18 0.52 -1.15
C LEU A 63 17.99 0.85 -0.23
N PRO A 64 18.24 1.28 1.01
CA PRO A 64 17.16 1.71 1.89
C PRO A 64 16.47 2.97 1.35
N LEU A 65 15.21 3.13 1.78
CA LEU A 65 14.46 4.36 1.54
C LEU A 65 14.95 5.46 2.49
N SER A 66 15.11 6.68 1.96
CA SER A 66 15.42 7.84 2.79
C SER A 66 14.21 8.25 3.64
N VAL A 67 14.43 9.06 4.68
CA VAL A 67 13.35 9.58 5.54
C VAL A 67 12.22 10.23 4.73
N SER A 68 12.59 11.05 3.72
CA SER A 68 11.60 11.69 2.84
C SER A 68 10.82 10.69 1.99
N GLN A 69 11.47 9.62 1.52
CA GLN A 69 10.81 8.54 0.77
C GLN A 69 9.88 7.73 1.66
N VAL A 70 10.28 7.46 2.90
CA VAL A 70 9.43 6.80 3.90
C VAL A 70 8.20 7.66 4.22
N LEU A 71 8.35 8.99 4.31
CA LEU A 71 7.21 9.90 4.47
C LEU A 71 6.25 9.85 3.28
N GLN A 72 6.78 9.76 2.05
CA GLN A 72 5.96 9.59 0.85
C GLN A 72 5.27 8.21 0.83
N LEU A 73 5.97 7.14 1.21
CA LEU A 73 5.42 5.80 1.33
C LEU A 73 4.26 5.76 2.34
N LYS A 74 4.41 6.44 3.48
CA LYS A 74 3.35 6.57 4.49
C LYS A 74 2.09 7.26 3.98
N ARG A 75 2.20 8.16 2.98
CA ARG A 75 1.03 8.82 2.36
C ARG A 75 0.20 7.86 1.52
N ILE A 76 0.85 6.89 0.87
CA ILE A 76 0.21 5.86 0.06
C ILE A 76 0.01 4.53 0.81
N ALA A 77 0.27 4.51 2.12
CA ALA A 77 0.19 3.30 2.94
C ALA A 77 -1.21 2.68 2.95
N LYS A 78 -2.26 3.52 2.88
CA LYS A 78 -3.66 3.07 2.79
C LYS A 78 -3.89 2.21 1.54
N ASP A 79 -3.39 2.65 0.40
CA ASP A 79 -3.57 1.95 -0.86
C ASP A 79 -2.78 0.64 -0.89
N ILE A 80 -1.56 0.65 -0.37
CA ILE A 80 -0.74 -0.56 -0.20
C ILE A 80 -1.46 -1.56 0.71
N TYR A 81 -1.96 -1.11 1.86
CA TYR A 81 -2.69 -1.97 2.79
C TYR A 81 -3.95 -2.55 2.15
N THR A 82 -4.71 -1.72 1.44
CA THR A 82 -5.94 -2.13 0.74
C THR A 82 -5.63 -3.15 -0.34
N TYR A 83 -4.55 -2.95 -1.11
CA TYR A 83 -4.12 -3.90 -2.14
C TYR A 83 -3.75 -5.25 -1.51
N VAL A 84 -2.82 -5.26 -0.56
CA VAL A 84 -2.31 -6.50 0.06
C VAL A 84 -3.41 -7.23 0.84
N SER A 85 -4.29 -6.51 1.55
CA SER A 85 -5.42 -7.10 2.26
C SER A 85 -6.44 -7.74 1.31
N LYS A 86 -6.65 -7.17 0.10
CA LYS A 86 -7.52 -7.77 -0.91
C LYS A 86 -6.90 -9.06 -1.50
N GLU A 87 -5.59 -9.11 -1.67
CA GLU A 87 -4.89 -10.30 -2.18
C GLU A 87 -4.79 -11.42 -1.12
N CYS A 88 -4.71 -11.10 0.18
CA CYS A 88 -4.68 -12.12 1.25
C CYS A 88 -6.04 -12.74 1.59
N VAL A 89 -7.16 -12.15 1.12
CA VAL A 89 -8.52 -12.65 1.36
C VAL A 89 -9.12 -13.30 0.10
N GLY A 90 -8.31 -13.45 -0.96
CA GLY A 90 -8.64 -14.09 -2.23
C GLY A 90 -8.35 -15.59 -2.25
#